data_AF-A0A2M6XCD5-F1
#
_entry.id   AF-A0A2M6XCD5-F1
#
_cell.length_a   1.000
_cell.length_b   1.000
_cell.length_c   1.000
_cell.angle_alpha   90.00
_cell.angle_beta   90.00
_cell.angle_gamma   90.00
#
_symmetry.space_group_name_H-M   'P 1'
#
loop_
_entity.id
_entity.type
_entity.pdbx_description
1 polymer ?
#
loop_
_entity_poly.entity_id
_entity_poly.type
_entity_poly.pdbx_seq_one_letter_code
_entity_poly.pdbx_strand_id
1 'polypeptide(L)'
;MVYEIDQSGKIEQTERDTVLAAVNSKEYSVIVIAKDKRRLQESFRLAGKPEIFIYAVFAAILTKLIKLLASKNVIIDKEYSGQTKIIEKMIKNLDEKITITWKTIGKKSLAHELAYKTFKGKQRANKRLTYEEIWPKAIKIAGGCLNSTTLRENRHSAPAYKKIISQKTKKSRYQKIGS
;
A
#
# COMPACT_ATOMS: atom_id res chain seq x y z
N MET A 1 -17.66 -14.99 11.36
CA MET A 1 -17.91 -13.61 11.80
C MET A 1 -17.57 -12.66 10.67
N VAL A 2 -18.29 -11.55 10.53
CA VAL A 2 -18.08 -10.54 9.49
C VAL A 2 -17.50 -9.29 10.14
N TYR A 3 -16.46 -8.70 9.55
CA TYR A 3 -15.88 -7.43 9.98
C TYR A 3 -16.31 -6.31 9.05
N GLU A 4 -16.67 -5.16 9.60
CA GLU A 4 -16.78 -3.90 8.85
C GLU A 4 -15.42 -3.23 8.80
N ILE A 5 -14.99 -2.81 7.61
CA ILE A 5 -13.69 -2.19 7.37
C ILE A 5 -13.88 -0.81 6.74
N ASP A 6 -13.31 0.20 7.38
CA ASP A 6 -13.31 1.58 6.89
C ASP A 6 -11.87 2.15 6.85
N GLN A 7 -11.67 3.21 6.07
CA GLN A 7 -10.40 3.89 5.86
C GLN A 7 -10.43 5.32 6.41
N SER A 8 -9.27 5.79 6.88
CA SER A 8 -9.02 7.21 7.07
C SER A 8 -7.65 7.60 6.50
N GLY A 9 -7.63 8.66 5.69
CA GLY A 9 -6.47 9.08 4.91
C GLY A 9 -6.25 8.18 3.69
N LYS A 10 -6.38 8.74 2.48
CA LYS A 10 -6.35 7.95 1.24
C LYS A 10 -4.92 7.53 0.87
N ILE A 11 -4.79 6.45 0.09
CA ILE A 11 -3.46 5.94 -0.33
C ILE A 11 -2.72 6.96 -1.20
N GLU A 12 -3.42 7.65 -2.09
CA GLU A 12 -2.90 8.69 -2.99
C GLU A 12 -2.41 9.95 -2.25
N GLN A 13 -2.91 10.21 -1.03
CA GLN A 13 -2.46 11.30 -0.16
C GLN A 13 -1.15 10.91 0.53
N THR A 14 -0.06 10.81 -0.24
CA THR A 14 1.25 10.31 0.22
C THR A 14 1.94 11.19 1.25
N GLU A 15 1.44 12.41 1.47
CA GLU A 15 1.86 13.34 2.52
C GLU A 15 1.23 13.03 3.89
N ARG A 16 0.14 12.27 3.93
CA ARG A 16 -0.58 11.88 5.16
C ARG A 16 -0.41 10.39 5.43
N ASP A 17 -0.74 9.95 6.63
CA ASP A 17 -0.83 8.52 6.93
C ASP A 17 -2.12 7.92 6.35
N THR A 18 -2.20 6.60 6.29
CA THR A 18 -3.44 5.87 5.98
C THR A 18 -3.70 4.86 7.07
N VAL A 19 -4.93 4.85 7.58
CA VAL A 19 -5.41 3.86 8.53
C VAL A 19 -6.49 3.02 7.87
N LEU A 20 -6.42 1.70 8.03
CA LEU A 20 -7.57 0.81 7.85
C LEU A 20 -7.96 0.27 9.22
N ALA A 21 -9.24 0.43 9.55
CA ALA A 21 -9.82 -0.08 10.79
C ALA A 21 -10.85 -1.15 10.46
N ALA A 22 -10.92 -2.18 11.31
CA ALA A 22 -11.86 -3.27 11.22
C ALA A 22 -12.58 -3.46 12.55
N VAL A 23 -13.90 -3.54 12.52
CA VAL A 23 -14.73 -3.70 13.72
C VAL A 23 -15.76 -4.82 13.54
N ASN A 24 -15.89 -5.62 14.60
CA ASN A 24 -17.05 -6.48 14.87
C ASN A 24 -17.29 -6.50 16.39
N SER A 25 -17.21 -7.67 17.06
CA SER A 25 -17.01 -7.78 18.51
C SER A 25 -15.62 -7.37 19.00
N LYS A 26 -14.64 -7.19 18.09
CA LYS A 26 -13.29 -6.72 18.37
C LYS A 26 -12.93 -5.57 17.43
N GLU A 27 -12.11 -4.66 17.94
CA GLU A 27 -11.52 -3.56 17.20
C GLU A 27 -10.08 -3.89 16.81
N TYR A 28 -9.73 -3.63 15.54
CA TYR A 28 -8.36 -3.75 15.08
C TYR A 28 -8.05 -2.71 14.00
N SER A 29 -6.87 -2.12 14.04
CA SER A 29 -6.44 -1.10 13.09
C SER A 29 -5.00 -1.30 12.64
N VAL A 30 -4.76 -0.99 11.37
CA VAL A 30 -3.42 -0.93 10.80
C VAL A 30 -3.15 0.46 10.25
N ILE A 31 -1.90 0.93 10.40
CA ILE A 31 -1.45 2.22 9.88
C ILE A 31 -0.29 2.05 8.88
N VAL A 32 -0.35 2.79 7.78
CA VAL A 32 0.75 2.97 6.84
C VAL A 32 1.15 4.43 6.86
N ILE A 33 2.39 4.70 7.25
CA ILE A 33 2.84 6.08 7.39
C ILE A 33 3.17 6.71 6.03
N ALA A 34 3.09 8.04 5.96
CA ALA A 34 3.36 8.84 4.76
C ALA A 34 4.70 8.47 4.09
N LYS A 35 5.75 8.25 4.89
CA LYS A 35 7.09 7.85 4.40
C LYS A 35 7.04 6.54 3.60
N ASP A 36 6.34 5.54 4.11
CA ASP A 36 6.22 4.23 3.47
C ASP A 36 5.35 4.34 2.20
N LYS A 37 4.28 5.16 2.21
CA LYS A 37 3.46 5.42 1.01
C LYS A 37 4.25 6.08 -0.12
N ARG A 38 5.05 7.11 0.18
CA ARG A 38 5.93 7.76 -0.81
C ARG A 38 6.92 6.77 -1.43
N ARG A 39 7.51 5.90 -0.59
CA ARG A 39 8.44 4.86 -1.08
C ARG A 39 7.76 3.83 -1.96
N LEU A 40 6.53 3.42 -1.62
CA LEU A 40 5.72 2.53 -2.46
C LEU A 40 5.40 3.19 -3.81
N GLN A 41 4.92 4.43 -3.82
CA GLN A 41 4.60 5.17 -5.04
C GLN A 41 5.82 5.29 -5.97
N GLU A 42 6.97 5.66 -5.42
CA GLU A 42 8.22 5.72 -6.17
C GLU A 42 8.61 4.36 -6.76
N SER A 43 8.42 3.27 -6.00
CA SER A 43 8.70 1.92 -6.49
C SER A 43 7.79 1.52 -7.65
N PHE A 44 6.50 1.88 -7.60
CA PHE A 44 5.57 1.68 -8.72
C PHE A 44 5.93 2.52 -9.94
N ARG A 45 6.36 3.76 -9.74
CA ARG A 45 6.84 4.65 -10.82
C ARG A 45 8.08 4.07 -11.50
N LEU A 46 9.05 3.61 -10.71
CA LEU A 46 10.25 2.94 -11.22
C LEU A 46 9.94 1.62 -11.94
N ALA A 47 8.92 0.89 -11.48
CA ALA A 47 8.41 -0.30 -12.15
C ALA A 47 7.70 0.03 -13.48
N GLY A 48 7.33 1.29 -13.74
CA GLY A 48 6.56 1.71 -14.92
C GLY A 48 5.06 1.43 -14.79
N LYS A 49 4.55 1.28 -13.55
CA LYS A 49 3.14 1.00 -13.29
C LYS A 49 2.53 2.00 -12.29
N PRO A 50 2.68 3.33 -12.49
CA PRO A 50 2.20 4.32 -11.53
C PRO A 50 0.67 4.30 -11.36
N GLU A 51 -0.08 3.97 -12.40
CA GLU A 51 -1.55 4.02 -12.42
C GLU A 51 -2.21 3.00 -11.47
N ILE A 52 -1.57 1.86 -11.24
CA ILE A 52 -2.11 0.78 -10.39
C ILE A 52 -1.64 0.86 -8.94
N PHE A 53 -0.77 1.81 -8.61
CA PHE A 53 -0.19 1.99 -7.27
C PHE A 53 -1.27 1.98 -6.19
N ILE A 54 -2.30 2.83 -6.36
CA ILE A 54 -3.37 3.03 -5.37
C ILE A 54 -4.07 1.70 -5.08
N TYR A 55 -4.56 1.04 -6.13
CA TYR A 55 -5.35 -0.19 -6.00
C TYR A 55 -4.51 -1.37 -5.49
N ALA A 56 -3.29 -1.54 -6.00
CA ALA A 56 -2.42 -2.64 -5.60
C ALA A 56 -1.95 -2.49 -4.15
N VAL A 57 -1.64 -1.26 -3.71
CA VAL A 57 -1.29 -0.99 -2.32
C VAL A 57 -2.50 -1.16 -1.40
N PHE A 58 -3.65 -0.61 -1.77
CA PHE A 58 -4.88 -0.78 -1.00
C PHE A 58 -5.23 -2.26 -0.84
N ALA A 59 -5.24 -3.03 -1.92
CA ALA A 59 -5.48 -4.47 -1.91
C ALA A 59 -4.47 -5.22 -1.03
N ALA A 60 -3.17 -4.89 -1.12
CA ALA A 60 -2.13 -5.52 -0.32
C ALA A 60 -2.31 -5.28 1.19
N ILE A 61 -2.62 -4.04 1.59
CA ILE A 61 -2.86 -3.66 2.99
C ILE A 61 -4.13 -4.35 3.49
N LEU A 62 -5.20 -4.32 2.70
CA LEU A 62 -6.48 -4.91 3.04
C LEU A 62 -6.38 -6.44 3.22
N THR A 63 -5.76 -7.16 2.29
CA THR A 63 -5.50 -8.59 2.45
C THR A 63 -4.67 -8.88 3.70
N LYS A 64 -3.68 -8.04 4.03
CA LYS A 64 -2.89 -8.20 5.26
C LYS A 64 -3.74 -8.01 6.51
N LEU A 65 -4.59 -6.98 6.55
CA LEU A 65 -5.53 -6.75 7.65
C LEU A 65 -6.48 -7.94 7.83
N ILE A 66 -7.11 -8.41 6.76
CA ILE A 66 -8.04 -9.55 6.80
C ILE A 66 -7.38 -10.81 7.37
N LYS A 67 -6.12 -11.08 6.97
CA LYS A 67 -5.33 -12.19 7.52
C LYS A 67 -5.03 -12.03 9.01
N LEU A 68 -4.76 -10.81 9.48
CA LEU A 68 -4.54 -10.53 10.91
C LEU A 68 -5.81 -10.75 11.76
N LEU A 69 -6.98 -10.51 11.16
CA LEU A 69 -8.28 -10.76 11.80
C LEU A 69 -8.69 -12.23 11.83
N ALA A 70 -7.95 -13.10 11.12
CA ALA A 70 -8.33 -14.50 10.86
C ALA A 70 -9.77 -14.63 10.31
N SER A 71 -10.25 -13.62 9.57
CA SER A 71 -11.57 -13.61 8.96
C SER A 71 -11.48 -13.89 7.47
N LYS A 72 -12.56 -14.45 6.91
CA LYS A 72 -12.74 -14.62 5.46
C LYS A 72 -13.87 -13.75 4.91
N ASN A 73 -14.74 -13.20 5.76
CA ASN A 73 -15.89 -12.42 5.33
C ASN A 73 -15.75 -11.00 5.87
N VAL A 74 -15.79 -10.01 4.96
CA VAL A 74 -15.65 -8.61 5.31
C VAL A 74 -16.61 -7.73 4.52
N ILE A 75 -17.11 -6.69 5.18
CA ILE A 75 -17.83 -5.58 4.57
C ILE A 75 -16.85 -4.42 4.48
N ILE A 76 -16.67 -3.85 3.29
CA ILE A 76 -15.69 -2.78 3.06
C ILE A 76 -16.41 -1.55 2.51
N ASP A 77 -16.04 -0.37 3.02
CA ASP A 77 -16.57 0.89 2.53
C ASP A 77 -16.27 1.11 1.03
N LYS A 78 -17.22 1.71 0.31
CA LYS A 78 -17.08 2.07 -1.11
C LYS A 78 -16.26 3.35 -1.30
N GLU A 79 -15.05 3.37 -0.77
CA GLU A 79 -14.14 4.54 -0.83
C GLU A 79 -13.68 4.85 -2.27
N TYR A 80 -13.40 3.80 -3.06
CA TYR A 80 -12.95 3.91 -4.45
C TYR A 80 -14.07 3.51 -5.43
N SER A 81 -15.03 4.42 -5.62
CA SER A 81 -16.17 4.21 -6.51
C SER A 81 -15.71 3.88 -7.95
N GLY A 82 -16.39 2.92 -8.60
CA GLY A 82 -16.04 2.45 -9.94
C GLY A 82 -14.85 1.48 -10.03
N GLN A 83 -14.05 1.32 -8.97
CA GLN A 83 -12.83 0.52 -8.97
C GLN A 83 -12.91 -0.73 -8.07
N THR A 84 -14.05 -0.95 -7.43
CA THR A 84 -14.29 -2.08 -6.52
C THR A 84 -14.05 -3.43 -7.17
N LYS A 85 -14.48 -3.62 -8.43
CA LYS A 85 -14.26 -4.87 -9.18
C LYS A 85 -12.78 -5.19 -9.40
N ILE A 86 -11.97 -4.18 -9.69
CA ILE A 86 -10.52 -4.34 -9.89
C ILE A 86 -9.86 -4.71 -8.57
N ILE A 87 -10.18 -3.98 -7.50
CA ILE A 87 -9.64 -4.26 -6.15
C ILE A 87 -10.05 -5.67 -5.69
N GLU A 88 -11.30 -6.06 -5.90
CA GLU A 88 -11.80 -7.39 -5.55
C GLU A 88 -11.05 -8.50 -6.31
N LYS A 89 -10.85 -8.34 -7.62
CA LYS A 89 -10.03 -9.26 -8.41
C LYS A 89 -8.59 -9.35 -7.88
N MET A 90 -7.99 -8.21 -7.53
CA MET A 90 -6.64 -8.16 -6.96
C MET A 90 -6.55 -8.91 -5.62
N ILE A 91 -7.56 -8.79 -4.75
CA ILE A 91 -7.61 -9.48 -3.47
C ILE A 91 -7.84 -10.98 -3.67
N LYS A 92 -8.76 -11.36 -4.56
CA LYS A 92 -9.02 -12.77 -4.90
C LYS A 92 -7.79 -13.47 -5.49
N ASN A 93 -6.96 -12.76 -6.27
CA ASN A 93 -5.69 -13.29 -6.75
C ASN A 93 -4.65 -13.53 -5.64
N LEU A 94 -4.77 -12.82 -4.50
CA LEU A 94 -3.92 -13.05 -3.33
C LEU A 94 -4.46 -14.13 -2.40
N ASP A 95 -5.80 -14.21 -2.30
CA ASP A 95 -6.51 -15.15 -1.45
C ASP A 95 -7.96 -15.30 -1.92
N GLU A 96 -8.22 -16.37 -2.68
CA GLU A 96 -9.53 -16.66 -3.27
C GLU A 96 -10.64 -16.86 -2.23
N LYS A 97 -10.26 -17.21 -0.99
CA LYS A 97 -11.18 -17.56 0.10
C LYS A 97 -11.78 -16.33 0.78
N ILE A 98 -11.27 -15.12 0.50
CA ILE A 98 -11.79 -13.87 1.06
C ILE A 98 -13.04 -13.46 0.30
N THR A 99 -14.17 -13.36 0.99
CA THR A 99 -15.44 -12.84 0.48
C THR A 99 -15.60 -11.38 0.90
N ILE A 100 -15.81 -10.51 -0.08
CA ILE A 100 -15.95 -9.07 0.10
C ILE A 100 -17.39 -8.67 -0.20
N THR A 101 -17.97 -7.87 0.68
CA THR A 101 -19.24 -7.18 0.43
C THR A 101 -19.01 -5.68 0.46
N TRP A 102 -19.16 -5.01 -0.68
CA TRP A 102 -19.00 -3.56 -0.77
C TRP A 102 -20.29 -2.85 -0.31
N LYS A 103 -20.21 -2.03 0.73
CA LYS A 103 -21.34 -1.22 1.24
C LYS A 103 -20.86 0.20 1.53
N THR A 104 -21.79 1.15 1.61
CA THR A 104 -21.47 2.47 2.16
C THR A 104 -21.50 2.34 3.68
N ILE A 105 -20.36 2.54 4.31
CA ILE A 105 -20.22 2.55 5.76
C ILE A 105 -20.41 4.00 6.23
N GLY A 106 -21.38 4.20 7.12
CA GLY A 106 -21.72 5.54 7.60
C GLY A 106 -20.64 6.14 8.49
N LYS A 107 -20.55 7.48 8.52
CA LYS A 107 -19.64 8.25 9.39
C LYS A 107 -19.84 8.01 10.89
N LYS A 108 -20.97 7.44 11.29
CA LYS A 108 -21.29 7.07 12.68
C LYS A 108 -20.99 5.60 13.01
N SER A 109 -20.45 4.84 12.05
CA SER A 109 -20.05 3.46 12.32
C SER A 109 -18.82 3.42 13.22
N LEU A 110 -18.70 2.34 13.98
CA LEU A 110 -17.54 2.11 14.85
C LEU A 110 -16.25 1.95 14.03
N ALA A 111 -16.33 1.34 12.84
CA ALA A 111 -15.19 1.23 11.94
C ALA A 111 -14.68 2.60 11.49
N HIS A 112 -15.60 3.51 11.11
CA HIS A 112 -15.24 4.89 10.77
C HIS A 112 -14.60 5.63 11.94
N GLU A 113 -15.22 5.55 13.12
CA GLU A 113 -14.76 6.22 14.32
C GLU A 113 -13.35 5.75 14.71
N LEU A 114 -13.11 4.43 14.68
CA LEU A 114 -11.82 3.83 14.97
C LEU A 114 -10.75 4.28 13.95
N ALA A 115 -11.07 4.26 12.65
CA ALA A 115 -10.16 4.73 11.61
C ALA A 115 -9.80 6.20 11.82
N TYR A 116 -10.80 7.05 12.08
CA TYR A 116 -10.63 8.48 12.25
C TYR A 116 -9.85 8.84 13.52
N LYS A 117 -10.18 8.24 14.68
CA LYS A 117 -9.45 8.46 15.93
C LYS A 117 -7.99 8.04 15.81
N THR A 118 -7.74 6.90 15.18
CA THR A 118 -6.38 6.39 14.95
C THR A 118 -5.61 7.30 14.00
N PHE A 119 -6.23 7.75 12.91
CA PHE A 119 -5.62 8.69 11.97
C PHE A 119 -5.30 10.05 12.61
N LYS A 120 -6.13 10.51 13.56
CA LYS A 120 -5.88 11.73 14.34
C LYS A 120 -4.88 11.55 15.48
N GLY A 121 -4.32 10.35 15.67
CA GLY A 121 -3.40 10.04 16.77
C GLY A 121 -4.08 10.01 18.15
N LYS A 122 -5.42 10.04 18.21
CA LYS A 122 -6.20 9.92 19.46
C LYS A 122 -6.27 8.48 19.96
N GLN A 123 -6.02 7.51 19.08
CA GLN A 123 -5.93 6.09 19.41
C GLN A 123 -4.70 5.51 18.71
N ARG A 124 -3.97 4.62 19.40
CA ARG A 124 -2.79 3.97 18.82
C ARG A 124 -3.23 2.82 17.91
N ALA A 125 -2.66 2.78 16.70
CA ALA A 125 -2.89 1.66 15.79
C ALA A 125 -2.35 0.35 16.38
N ASN A 126 -3.07 -0.76 16.18
CA ASN A 126 -2.63 -2.07 16.66
C ASN A 126 -1.35 -2.53 15.95
N LYS A 127 -1.21 -2.20 14.65
CA LYS A 127 -0.01 -2.52 13.89
C LYS A 127 0.35 -1.44 12.87
N ARG A 128 1.64 -1.09 12.80
CA ARG A 128 2.19 -0.34 11.67
C ARG A 128 2.62 -1.32 10.58
N LEU A 129 2.15 -1.10 9.35
CA LEU A 129 2.59 -1.84 8.17
C LEU A 129 3.67 -1.04 7.45
N THR A 130 4.81 -1.68 7.24
CA THR A 130 6.00 -1.09 6.60
C THR A 130 6.02 -1.33 5.10
N TYR A 131 6.90 -0.62 4.39
CA TYR A 131 7.17 -0.87 2.97
C TYR A 131 7.46 -2.35 2.69
N GLU A 132 8.30 -2.97 3.52
CA GLU A 132 8.77 -4.36 3.37
C GLU A 132 7.62 -5.38 3.47
N GLU A 133 6.58 -5.07 4.27
CA GLU A 133 5.40 -5.93 4.39
C GLU A 133 4.41 -5.79 3.23
N ILE A 134 4.37 -4.61 2.60
CA ILE A 134 3.38 -4.24 1.59
C ILE A 134 3.89 -4.51 0.18
N TRP A 135 5.10 -4.05 -0.14
CA TRP A 135 5.66 -4.06 -1.50
C TRP A 135 5.64 -5.44 -2.17
N PRO A 136 6.08 -6.54 -1.52
CA PRO A 136 6.11 -7.86 -2.17
C PRO A 136 4.72 -8.34 -2.63
N LYS A 137 3.66 -7.98 -1.88
CA LYS A 137 2.28 -8.33 -2.28
C LYS A 137 1.77 -7.38 -3.35
N ALA A 138 2.01 -6.09 -3.19
CA ALA A 138 1.56 -5.07 -4.12
C ALA A 138 2.15 -5.27 -5.54
N ILE A 139 3.43 -5.63 -5.64
CA ILE A 139 4.06 -5.93 -6.95
C ILE A 139 3.58 -7.25 -7.56
N LYS A 140 3.27 -8.25 -6.72
CA LYS A 140 2.65 -9.51 -7.19
C LYS A 140 1.27 -9.24 -7.79
N ILE A 141 0.44 -8.44 -7.11
CA ILE A 141 -0.87 -7.98 -7.60
C ILE A 141 -0.73 -7.25 -8.94
N ALA A 142 0.30 -6.41 -9.06
CA ALA A 142 0.60 -5.63 -10.26
C ALA A 142 1.03 -6.47 -11.48
N GLY A 143 1.03 -7.80 -11.38
CA GLY A 143 1.31 -8.71 -12.48
C GLY A 143 2.67 -9.40 -12.41
N GLY A 144 3.35 -9.42 -11.25
CA GLY A 144 4.50 -10.30 -10.96
C GLY A 144 5.80 -10.05 -11.75
N CYS A 145 5.73 -9.51 -12.95
CA CYS A 145 6.87 -9.30 -13.83
C CYS A 145 7.45 -7.89 -13.59
N LEU A 146 8.29 -7.76 -12.57
CA LEU A 146 9.56 -7.09 -12.83
C LEU A 146 10.41 -8.16 -13.48
N ASN A 147 10.40 -8.23 -14.81
CA ASN A 147 11.49 -8.91 -15.50
C ASN A 147 12.77 -8.28 -14.94
N SER A 148 13.70 -9.09 -14.44
CA SER A 148 15.02 -8.60 -14.04
C SER A 148 15.70 -7.84 -15.20
N THR A 149 15.28 -8.10 -16.45
CA THR A 149 15.62 -7.36 -17.68
C THR A 149 14.97 -5.99 -17.85
N THR A 150 13.88 -5.65 -17.15
CA THR A 150 13.30 -4.28 -17.15
C THR A 150 13.83 -3.38 -16.03
N LEU A 151 14.79 -3.88 -15.24
CA LEU A 151 15.61 -3.06 -14.37
C LEU A 151 16.58 -2.19 -15.21
N ARG A 152 16.19 -0.92 -15.33
CA ARG A 152 17.04 0.27 -15.48
C ARG A 152 17.95 0.47 -16.70
N GLU A 153 18.30 -0.53 -17.49
CA GLU A 153 19.21 -0.28 -18.62
C GLU A 153 18.52 0.38 -19.82
N ASN A 154 17.23 0.13 -20.03
CA ASN A 154 16.55 0.48 -21.30
C ASN A 154 15.42 1.51 -21.20
N ARG A 155 15.44 2.42 -20.21
CA ARG A 155 14.43 3.51 -20.15
C ARG A 155 15.09 4.88 -20.16
N HIS A 156 15.03 5.53 -21.33
CA HIS A 156 15.52 6.88 -21.64
C HIS A 156 14.91 8.03 -20.81
N SER A 157 14.03 7.74 -19.85
CA SER A 157 13.25 8.76 -19.12
C SER A 157 13.29 8.60 -17.59
N ALA A 158 14.37 8.04 -17.03
CA ALA A 158 14.57 8.03 -15.58
C ALA A 158 14.98 9.44 -15.07
N PRO A 159 14.43 9.92 -13.93
CA PRO A 159 14.69 11.28 -13.46
C PRO A 159 16.14 11.50 -13.05
N ALA A 160 16.58 12.74 -13.25
CA ALA A 160 17.96 13.23 -13.19
C ALA A 160 18.69 13.01 -11.84
N TYR A 161 18.01 12.60 -10.76
CA TYR A 161 18.59 12.33 -9.45
C TYR A 161 19.78 11.35 -9.48
N LYS A 162 19.83 10.45 -10.46
CA LYS A 162 20.92 9.47 -10.59
C LYS A 162 22.23 10.00 -11.16
N LYS A 163 22.26 11.18 -11.81
CA LYS A 163 23.52 11.77 -12.28
C LYS A 163 24.47 12.09 -11.11
N ILE A 164 23.91 12.42 -9.94
CA ILE A 164 24.68 12.88 -8.77
C ILE A 164 25.40 11.71 -8.07
N ILE A 165 24.77 10.53 -8.00
CA ILE A 165 25.37 9.36 -7.33
C ILE A 165 26.49 8.74 -8.17
N SER A 166 26.32 8.68 -9.50
CA SER A 166 27.31 8.15 -10.45
C SER A 166 28.60 8.99 -10.50
N GLN A 167 28.48 10.31 -10.37
CA GLN A 167 29.64 11.20 -10.34
C GLN A 167 30.44 11.08 -9.03
N LYS A 168 29.77 10.80 -7.89
CA LYS A 168 30.44 10.65 -6.59
C LYS A 168 31.30 9.37 -6.52
N THR A 169 30.84 8.26 -7.10
CA THR A 169 31.63 7.01 -7.17
C THR A 169 32.76 7.06 -8.19
N LYS A 170 32.64 7.81 -9.30
CA LYS A 170 33.77 8.01 -10.23
C LYS A 170 34.89 8.86 -9.62
N LYS A 171 34.57 9.92 -8.86
CA LYS A 171 35.59 10.80 -8.24
C LYS A 171 36.40 10.11 -7.15
N SER A 172 35.80 9.18 -6.39
CA SER A 172 36.50 8.40 -5.35
C SER A 172 37.44 7.33 -5.90
N ARG A 173 37.28 6.89 -7.15
CA ARG A 173 38.09 5.80 -7.73
C ARG A 173 39.38 6.29 -8.41
N TYR A 174 39.45 7.59 -8.73
CA TYR A 174 40.61 8.21 -9.39
C TYR A 174 41.66 8.80 -8.43
N GLN A 175 41.47 8.73 -7.11
CA GLN A 175 42.47 9.19 -6.12
C GLN A 175 43.29 8.06 -5.49
N LYS A 176 43.18 6.81 -5.98
CA LYS A 176 43.93 5.65 -5.45
C LYS A 176 44.89 5.00 -6.45
N ILE A 177 45.18 5.64 -7.58
CA ILE A 177 46.11 5.13 -8.59
C ILE A 177 47.00 6.30 -9.00
N GLY A 178 48.09 6.47 -8.27
CA GLY A 178 48.98 7.62 -8.37
C GLY A 178 49.93 7.63 -7.18
N SER A 179 50.73 6.57 -7.10
CA SER A 179 51.92 6.43 -6.25
C SER A 179 53.04 5.97 -7.17
#